data_AF-A0A497PLG4-F1
#
_entry.id   AF-A0A497PLG4-F1
#
_cell.length_a   1.000
_cell.length_b   1.000
_cell.length_c   1.000
_cell.angle_alpha   90.00
_cell.angle_beta   90.00
_cell.angle_gamma   90.00
#
_symmetry.space_group_name_H-M   'P 1'
#
loop_
_entity.id
_entity.type
_entity.pdbx_description
1 polymer ?
#
loop_
_entity_poly.entity_id
_entity_poly.type
_entity_poly.pdbx_seq_one_letter_code
_entity_poly.pdbx_strand_id
1 'polypeptide(L)'
;IYTDNEVDPGDYMDISYYTTCQILNIDQNASNANEASIVIRLDYNQISFLFTGDIDDTVEAKIVSNYNVDIDILKVAHHGSAYGSSDYFLYAATPSISVISVGKDNKYGHPSEETLERLRNIGSEIYRTDQNGNIEIETDGINWKVHYEKSMNKPFTPEITGPTTGEANKNYTYTATTIDPENDPIYYTWNWGDGKEETIGPYYSGEICYNYHRWESEGSYKIKVKATDEYGYESEWAILHVSMPREKTFTNNILKNIIDKIQQKIPFLKQLFSIFN
;
A
#
# COMPACT_ATOMS: atom_id res chain seq x y z
N ILE A 1 10.91 37.67 27.24
CA ILE A 1 9.76 38.29 27.92
C ILE A 1 8.83 37.13 28.22
N TYR A 2 8.93 36.57 29.42
CA TYR A 2 7.97 35.58 29.90
C TYR A 2 6.92 36.37 30.66
N THR A 3 5.69 36.35 30.18
CA THR A 3 4.54 36.85 30.91
C THR A 3 3.65 35.66 31.21
N ASP A 4 3.15 35.59 32.44
CA ASP A 4 2.03 34.77 32.90
C ASP A 4 0.71 35.12 32.17
N ASN A 5 0.78 35.33 30.85
CA ASN A 5 -0.39 35.64 30.04
C ASN A 5 -0.99 34.31 29.61
N GLU A 6 -2.22 34.06 30.04
CA GLU A 6 -3.12 33.16 29.33
C GLU A 6 -3.12 33.58 27.85
N VAL A 7 -2.95 32.60 26.97
CA VAL A 7 -2.91 32.81 25.52
C VAL A 7 -4.27 32.40 24.99
N ASP A 8 -4.90 33.26 24.19
CA ASP A 8 -6.23 33.07 23.66
C ASP A 8 -6.21 32.84 22.13
N PRO A 9 -7.25 32.19 21.56
CA PRO A 9 -7.40 32.11 20.11
C PRO A 9 -7.44 33.51 19.48
N GLY A 10 -6.58 33.73 18.49
CA GLY A 10 -6.37 34.99 17.78
C GLY A 10 -5.11 35.74 18.20
N ASP A 11 -4.49 35.37 19.33
CA ASP A 11 -3.27 36.01 19.80
C ASP A 11 -2.08 35.79 18.87
N TYR A 12 -1.25 36.81 18.77
CA TYR A 12 0.02 36.78 18.04
C TYR A 12 1.20 36.79 19.01
N MET A 13 2.18 35.95 18.71
CA MET A 13 3.49 35.92 19.34
C MET A 13 4.54 36.30 18.30
N ASP A 14 5.16 37.46 18.48
CA ASP A 14 6.31 37.86 17.66
C ASP A 14 7.53 37.04 18.08
N ILE A 15 7.96 36.12 17.21
CA ILE A 15 9.14 35.29 17.45
C ILE A 15 10.39 36.04 17.00
N SER A 16 10.33 36.67 15.83
CA SER A 16 11.40 37.47 15.26
C SER A 16 10.84 38.56 14.35
N TYR A 17 11.68 39.47 13.86
CA TYR A 17 11.26 40.53 12.93
C TYR A 17 10.58 39.98 11.65
N TYR A 18 10.91 38.76 11.24
CA TYR A 18 10.38 38.14 10.02
C TYR A 18 9.42 36.97 10.32
N THR A 19 9.15 36.69 11.60
CA THR A 19 8.42 35.48 12.01
C THR A 19 7.30 35.82 12.98
N THR A 20 6.07 35.60 12.54
CA THR A 20 4.86 35.74 13.34
C THR A 20 4.25 34.38 13.62
N CYS A 21 3.80 34.17 14.84
CA CYS A 21 3.10 32.97 15.26
C CYS A 21 1.72 33.36 15.77
N GLN A 22 0.65 32.87 15.14
CA GLN A 22 -0.72 33.12 15.54
C GLN A 22 -1.35 31.85 16.10
N ILE A 23 -1.99 31.96 17.26
CA ILE A 23 -2.73 30.87 17.88
C ILE A 23 -4.15 30.88 17.31
N LEU A 24 -4.56 29.80 16.63
CA LEU A 24 -5.91 29.71 16.03
C LEU A 24 -6.89 28.90 16.88
N ASN A 25 -6.37 27.99 17.72
CA ASN A 25 -7.18 27.24 18.66
C ASN A 25 -6.38 26.94 19.92
N ILE A 26 -7.03 27.17 21.06
CA ILE A 26 -6.71 26.65 22.38
C ILE A 26 -8.04 26.68 23.14
N ASP A 27 -8.45 25.55 23.69
CA ASP A 27 -9.74 25.47 24.40
C ASP A 27 -9.58 24.64 25.67
N GLN A 28 -9.46 25.34 26.79
CA GLN A 28 -9.34 24.71 28.12
C GLN A 28 -10.65 24.07 28.59
N ASN A 29 -11.78 24.39 27.95
CA ASN A 29 -13.10 23.85 28.26
C ASN A 29 -13.55 22.78 27.25
N ALA A 30 -12.67 22.39 26.32
CA ALA A 30 -12.91 21.35 25.35
C ALA A 30 -13.37 20.04 26.00
N SER A 31 -14.26 19.33 25.32
CA SER A 31 -14.83 18.09 25.86
C SER A 31 -13.84 16.92 25.82
N ASN A 32 -12.81 17.03 24.98
CA ASN A 32 -11.77 16.01 24.79
C ASN A 32 -10.44 16.64 24.37
N ALA A 33 -9.37 15.83 24.38
CA ALA A 33 -8.01 16.28 24.09
C ALA A 33 -7.81 16.75 22.65
N ASN A 34 -8.57 16.20 21.70
CA ASN A 34 -8.48 16.57 20.28
C ASN A 34 -9.03 17.98 20.06
N GLU A 35 -10.20 18.28 20.62
CA GLU A 35 -10.79 19.62 20.63
C GLU A 35 -9.90 20.65 21.36
N ALA A 36 -9.16 20.19 22.38
CA ALA A 36 -8.21 21.00 23.12
C ALA A 36 -6.88 21.25 22.36
N SER A 37 -6.69 20.64 21.17
CA SER A 37 -5.43 20.75 20.42
C SER A 37 -5.08 22.20 20.11
N ILE A 38 -3.81 22.53 20.31
CA ILE A 38 -3.30 23.85 19.96
C ILE A 38 -3.09 23.90 18.44
N VAL A 39 -3.74 24.87 17.80
CA VAL A 39 -3.55 25.15 16.37
C VAL A 39 -2.73 26.41 16.22
N ILE A 40 -1.64 26.34 15.46
CA ILE A 40 -0.69 27.44 15.27
C ILE A 40 -0.49 27.69 13.79
N ARG A 41 -0.70 28.94 13.37
CA ARG A 41 -0.20 29.46 12.10
C ARG A 41 1.16 30.11 12.35
N LEU A 42 2.15 29.77 11.53
CA LEU A 42 3.47 30.39 11.57
C LEU A 42 3.75 30.98 10.19
N ASP A 43 3.98 32.29 10.11
CA ASP A 43 4.42 32.94 8.89
C ASP A 43 5.88 33.35 9.05
N TYR A 44 6.72 32.90 8.14
CA TYR A 44 8.12 33.31 8.00
C TYR A 44 8.31 33.99 6.65
N ASN A 45 8.31 35.34 6.68
CA ASN A 45 8.31 36.18 5.49
C ASN A 45 7.17 35.83 4.53
N GLN A 46 7.42 35.16 3.39
CA GLN A 46 6.40 34.77 2.41
C GLN A 46 5.95 33.31 2.56
N ILE A 47 6.55 32.53 3.46
CA ILE A 47 6.23 31.12 3.64
C ILE A 47 5.40 30.93 4.90
N SER A 48 4.31 30.19 4.78
CA SER A 48 3.31 30.01 5.81
C SER A 48 3.08 28.55 6.15
N PHE A 49 2.97 28.26 7.44
CA PHE A 49 2.81 26.94 8.00
C PHE A 49 1.56 26.88 8.87
N LEU A 50 0.90 25.73 8.88
CA LEU A 50 -0.19 25.46 9.81
C LEU A 50 0.04 24.14 10.54
N PHE A 51 0.12 24.22 11.86
CA PHE A 51 0.22 23.07 12.76
C PHE A 51 -1.13 22.85 13.43
N THR A 52 -1.80 21.76 13.07
CA THR A 52 -3.20 21.52 13.43
C THR A 52 -3.39 20.65 14.69
N GLY A 53 -2.33 20.02 15.19
CA GLY A 53 -2.46 19.04 16.25
C GLY A 53 -3.39 17.89 15.82
N ASP A 54 -4.30 17.50 16.71
CA ASP A 54 -5.23 16.39 16.49
C ASP A 54 -6.69 16.86 16.42
N ILE A 55 -6.92 18.12 16.00
CA ILE A 55 -8.27 18.67 15.81
C ILE A 55 -9.11 17.81 14.86
N ASP A 56 -10.43 17.86 15.04
CA ASP A 56 -11.42 17.28 14.13
C ASP A 56 -12.03 18.33 13.20
N ASP A 57 -12.89 17.86 12.29
CA ASP A 57 -13.63 18.67 11.32
C ASP A 57 -14.48 19.80 11.94
N THR A 58 -14.88 19.67 13.20
CA THR A 58 -15.69 20.67 13.91
C THR A 58 -14.83 21.86 14.30
N VAL A 59 -13.64 21.61 14.87
CA VAL A 59 -12.68 22.67 15.18
C VAL A 59 -12.10 23.27 13.89
N GLU A 60 -11.88 22.46 12.85
CA GLU A 60 -11.50 22.95 11.52
C GLU A 60 -12.49 23.97 10.96
N ALA A 61 -13.80 23.66 10.99
CA ALA A 61 -14.81 24.59 10.51
C ALA A 61 -14.83 25.91 11.32
N LYS A 62 -14.58 25.83 12.64
CA LYS A 62 -14.45 27.01 13.52
C LYS A 62 -13.25 27.87 13.13
N ILE A 63 -12.07 27.29 12.89
CA ILE A 63 -10.88 28.08 12.52
C ILE A 63 -11.03 28.72 11.14
N VAL A 64 -11.58 27.99 10.15
CA VAL A 64 -11.84 28.53 8.79
C VAL A 64 -12.81 29.71 8.83
N SER A 65 -13.81 29.66 9.72
CA SER A 65 -14.80 30.74 9.86
C SER A 65 -14.25 32.01 10.50
N ASN A 66 -13.16 31.92 11.27
CA ASN A 66 -12.65 33.03 12.07
C ASN A 66 -11.30 33.58 11.60
N TYR A 67 -10.52 32.80 10.86
CA TYR A 67 -9.13 33.13 10.53
C TYR A 67 -8.80 32.82 9.07
N ASN A 68 -7.76 33.47 8.56
CA ASN A 68 -7.16 33.06 7.29
C ASN A 68 -6.33 31.79 7.50
N VAL A 69 -6.73 30.70 6.87
CA VAL A 69 -6.03 29.42 6.94
C VAL A 69 -5.27 29.08 5.67
N ASP A 70 -5.30 29.92 4.63
CA ASP A 70 -4.50 29.72 3.41
C ASP A 70 -3.00 29.72 3.76
N ILE A 71 -2.33 28.62 3.41
CA ILE A 71 -0.96 28.32 3.80
C ILE A 71 -0.18 27.56 2.73
N ASP A 72 1.15 27.55 2.84
CA ASP A 72 2.02 26.77 1.95
C ASP A 72 2.20 25.34 2.44
N ILE A 73 2.36 25.18 3.77
CA ILE A 73 2.83 23.95 4.40
C ILE A 73 1.89 23.54 5.54
N LEU A 74 1.21 22.42 5.37
CA LEU A 74 0.29 21.87 6.37
C LEU A 74 0.93 20.71 7.12
N LYS A 75 0.97 20.75 8.45
CA LYS A 75 1.00 19.53 9.25
C LYS A 75 -0.43 19.04 9.42
N VAL A 76 -0.75 17.95 8.72
CA VAL A 76 -2.08 17.32 8.65
C VAL A 76 -2.58 16.91 10.03
N ALA A 77 -3.86 17.16 10.29
CA ALA A 77 -4.49 16.90 11.58
C ALA A 77 -4.50 15.41 11.92
N HIS A 78 -4.33 15.09 13.21
CA HIS A 78 -4.67 13.79 13.79
C HIS A 78 -4.06 12.59 13.03
N HIS A 79 -2.78 12.72 12.68
CA HIS A 79 -2.03 11.69 11.93
C HIS A 79 -2.66 11.27 10.58
N GLY A 80 -3.56 12.09 10.02
CA GLY A 80 -4.32 11.76 8.81
C GLY A 80 -5.57 10.91 9.07
N SER A 81 -6.20 11.06 10.23
CA SER A 81 -7.49 10.43 10.56
C SER A 81 -8.61 10.89 9.62
N ALA A 82 -9.58 10.01 9.35
CA ALA A 82 -10.75 10.33 8.51
C ALA A 82 -11.64 11.46 9.06
N TYR A 83 -11.52 11.74 10.37
CA TYR A 83 -12.27 12.77 11.09
C TYR A 83 -11.61 14.16 11.06
N GLY A 84 -10.42 14.27 10.44
CA GLY A 84 -9.74 15.54 10.22
C GLY A 84 -9.48 15.78 8.74
N SER A 85 -8.88 16.92 8.43
CA SER A 85 -8.59 17.43 7.09
C SER A 85 -9.81 17.28 6.17
N SER A 86 -10.92 17.86 6.61
CA SER A 86 -12.18 17.91 5.86
C SER A 86 -12.01 18.66 4.54
N ASP A 87 -12.86 18.37 3.55
CA ASP A 87 -12.85 19.10 2.28
C ASP A 87 -13.04 20.62 2.48
N TYR A 88 -13.93 21.00 3.40
CA TYR A 88 -14.18 22.42 3.72
C TYR A 88 -12.91 23.12 4.20
N PHE A 89 -12.14 22.47 5.06
CA PHE A 89 -10.86 22.98 5.54
C PHE A 89 -9.80 23.01 4.46
N LEU A 90 -9.61 21.92 3.73
CA LEU A 90 -8.56 21.81 2.72
C LEU A 90 -8.77 22.75 1.52
N TYR A 91 -10.02 23.01 1.13
CA TYR A 91 -10.34 24.02 0.12
C TYR A 91 -10.11 25.46 0.59
N ALA A 92 -10.05 25.71 1.90
CA ALA A 92 -9.70 27.01 2.46
C ALA A 92 -8.20 27.16 2.74
N ALA A 93 -7.52 26.07 3.11
CA ALA A 93 -6.12 26.08 3.52
C ALA A 93 -5.14 25.96 2.35
N THR A 94 -5.55 25.32 1.25
CA THR A 94 -4.81 25.25 -0.03
C THR A 94 -3.30 24.96 0.06
N PRO A 95 -2.84 24.00 0.89
CA PRO A 95 -1.42 23.69 1.02
C PRO A 95 -0.78 23.24 -0.29
N SER A 96 0.44 23.71 -0.53
CA SER A 96 1.32 23.14 -1.54
C SER A 96 1.87 21.79 -1.10
N ILE A 97 2.24 21.66 0.18
CA ILE A 97 2.69 20.39 0.77
C ILE A 97 1.96 20.07 2.08
N SER A 98 1.74 18.79 2.31
CA SER A 98 1.07 18.24 3.49
C SER A 98 1.91 17.15 4.12
N VAL A 99 2.33 17.39 5.36
CA VAL A 99 3.15 16.48 6.16
C VAL A 99 2.26 15.71 7.12
N ILE A 100 2.30 14.38 7.05
CA ILE A 100 1.58 13.46 7.92
C ILE A 100 2.59 12.78 8.85
N SER A 101 2.58 13.16 10.12
CA SER A 101 3.33 12.43 11.15
C SER A 101 2.54 11.18 11.51
N VAL A 102 3.07 10.01 11.19
CA VAL A 102 2.44 8.70 11.45
C VAL A 102 3.53 7.63 11.61
N GLY A 103 3.24 6.61 12.43
CA GLY A 103 4.14 5.50 12.67
C GLY A 103 3.97 4.35 11.66
N LYS A 104 5.07 3.67 11.31
CA LYS A 104 5.09 2.52 10.37
C LYS A 104 4.15 1.37 10.75
N ASP A 105 4.00 1.12 12.05
CA ASP A 105 3.13 0.06 12.57
C ASP A 105 1.83 0.63 13.19
N ASN A 106 1.33 1.73 12.64
CA ASN A 106 0.15 2.40 13.18
C ASN A 106 -1.10 1.51 13.10
N LYS A 107 -1.58 1.05 14.26
CA LYS A 107 -2.75 0.16 14.37
C LYS A 107 -4.09 0.89 14.31
N TYR A 108 -4.08 2.23 14.32
CA TYR A 108 -5.29 3.05 14.26
C TYR A 108 -5.86 3.17 12.84
N GLY A 109 -5.13 2.69 11.82
CA GLY A 109 -5.55 2.79 10.42
C GLY A 109 -5.38 4.19 9.84
N HIS A 110 -4.43 4.97 10.36
CA HIS A 110 -4.06 6.28 9.81
C HIS A 110 -2.73 6.20 9.04
N PRO A 111 -2.53 7.05 8.01
CA PRO A 111 -3.54 7.93 7.42
C PRO A 111 -4.66 7.12 6.74
N SER A 112 -5.90 7.60 6.83
CA SER A 112 -7.02 6.96 6.14
C SER A 112 -6.94 7.25 4.64
N GLU A 113 -7.40 6.32 3.81
CA GLU A 113 -7.42 6.52 2.35
C GLU A 113 -8.26 7.73 1.97
N GLU A 114 -9.38 7.96 2.65
CA GLU A 114 -10.22 9.15 2.44
C GLU A 114 -9.44 10.46 2.65
N THR A 115 -8.61 10.55 3.69
CA THR A 115 -7.79 11.75 3.93
C THR A 115 -6.73 11.92 2.83
N LEU A 116 -6.08 10.83 2.43
CA LEU A 116 -5.10 10.86 1.34
C LEU A 116 -5.75 11.29 0.02
N GLU A 117 -6.95 10.81 -0.29
CA GLU A 117 -7.71 11.21 -1.46
C GLU A 117 -8.05 12.71 -1.43
N ARG A 118 -8.54 13.25 -0.30
CA ARG A 118 -8.83 14.69 -0.19
C ARG A 118 -7.59 15.55 -0.42
N LEU A 119 -6.45 15.18 0.16
CA LEU A 119 -5.17 15.89 -0.02
C LEU A 119 -4.68 15.83 -1.48
N ARG A 120 -4.80 14.67 -2.14
CA ARG A 120 -4.49 14.53 -3.57
C ARG A 120 -5.42 15.37 -4.45
N ASN A 121 -6.71 15.43 -4.11
CA ASN A 121 -7.71 16.16 -4.89
C ASN A 121 -7.47 17.68 -4.92
N ILE A 122 -6.90 18.24 -3.85
CA ILE A 122 -6.49 19.65 -3.83
C ILE A 122 -5.12 19.90 -4.46
N GLY A 123 -4.42 18.84 -4.92
CA GLY A 123 -3.11 18.92 -5.53
C GLY A 123 -1.95 19.11 -4.55
N SER A 124 -2.17 18.86 -3.24
CA SER A 124 -1.10 18.92 -2.24
C SER A 124 -0.15 17.75 -2.41
N GLU A 125 1.15 18.03 -2.40
CA GLU A 125 2.17 16.97 -2.30
C GLU A 125 2.17 16.40 -0.87
N ILE A 126 2.20 15.07 -0.73
CA ILE A 126 2.06 14.39 0.56
C ILE A 126 3.39 13.78 0.98
N TYR A 127 3.84 14.11 2.19
CA TYR A 127 5.00 13.50 2.85
C TYR A 127 4.56 12.82 4.14
N ARG A 128 4.98 11.57 4.37
CA ARG A 128 4.59 10.79 5.55
C ARG A 128 5.81 10.26 6.29
N THR A 129 5.83 10.39 7.62
CA THR A 129 7.02 9.95 8.40
C THR A 129 7.21 8.44 8.43
N ASP A 130 6.18 7.64 8.15
CA ASP A 130 6.32 6.18 8.05
C ASP A 130 6.98 5.72 6.74
N GLN A 131 6.91 6.54 5.68
CA GLN A 131 7.48 6.25 4.36
C GLN A 131 8.78 7.03 4.11
N ASN A 132 8.78 8.32 4.50
CA ASN A 132 9.83 9.28 4.22
C ASN A 132 10.77 9.51 5.43
N GLY A 133 10.58 8.77 6.54
CA GLY A 133 11.42 8.91 7.72
C GLY A 133 11.29 10.30 8.36
N ASN A 134 12.42 10.87 8.78
CA ASN A 134 12.43 12.25 9.27
C ASN A 134 12.20 13.21 8.10
N ILE A 135 11.24 14.13 8.24
CA ILE A 135 10.92 15.15 7.22
C ILE A 135 11.38 16.50 7.77
N GLU A 136 12.30 17.14 7.06
CA GLU A 136 12.84 18.45 7.37
C GLU A 136 12.45 19.43 6.26
N ILE A 137 11.93 20.59 6.65
CA ILE A 137 11.64 21.68 5.71
C ILE A 137 12.62 22.82 5.98
N GLU A 138 13.47 23.07 5.00
CA GLU A 138 14.42 24.17 5.00
C GLU A 138 13.84 25.34 4.19
N THR A 139 13.83 26.55 4.73
CA THR A 139 13.33 27.74 4.02
C THR A 139 14.13 29.00 4.34
N ASP A 140 14.25 29.89 3.35
CA ASP A 140 14.78 31.25 3.49
C ASP A 140 13.68 32.31 3.65
N GLY A 141 12.42 31.88 3.81
CA GLY A 141 11.25 32.75 3.87
C GLY A 141 10.75 33.24 2.50
N ILE A 142 11.29 32.73 1.40
CA ILE A 142 10.81 32.97 0.03
C ILE A 142 10.66 31.65 -0.74
N ASN A 143 11.63 30.75 -0.55
CA ASN A 143 11.68 29.42 -1.12
C ASN A 143 11.74 28.39 0.01
N TRP A 144 11.31 27.17 -0.26
CA TRP A 144 11.53 26.04 0.64
C TRP A 144 12.05 24.82 -0.10
N LYS A 145 12.64 23.89 0.66
CA LYS A 145 13.05 22.56 0.23
C LYS A 145 12.63 21.55 1.28
N VAL A 146 12.20 20.38 0.82
CA VAL A 146 11.88 19.25 1.69
C VAL A 146 13.04 18.27 1.62
N HIS A 147 13.63 17.97 2.77
CA HIS A 147 14.63 16.92 2.95
C HIS A 147 13.98 15.77 3.69
N TYR A 148 14.22 14.55 3.24
CA TYR A 148 13.69 13.37 3.91
C TYR A 148 14.57 12.15 3.69
N GLU A 149 14.54 11.24 4.66
CA GLU A 149 15.25 9.97 4.59
C GLU A 149 14.27 8.92 4.05
N LYS A 150 14.21 8.77 2.72
CA LYS A 150 13.43 7.68 2.12
C LYS A 150 13.91 6.38 2.74
N SER A 151 13.00 5.73 3.47
CA SER A 151 13.28 4.42 4.02
C SER A 151 13.47 3.48 2.82
N MET A 152 14.60 2.76 2.77
CA MET A 152 14.91 1.85 1.67
C MET A 152 14.78 0.41 2.17
N ASN A 153 13.58 0.04 2.61
CA ASN A 153 13.33 -1.35 2.95
C ASN A 153 13.02 -2.14 1.68
N LYS A 154 13.45 -3.40 1.69
CA LYS A 154 13.03 -4.34 0.67
C LYS A 154 11.54 -4.68 0.80
N PRO A 155 10.88 -5.06 -0.30
CA PRO A 155 9.54 -5.64 -0.25
C PRO A 155 9.47 -6.84 0.68
N PHE A 156 8.28 -7.13 1.23
CA PHE A 156 8.07 -8.38 1.95
C PHE A 156 8.14 -9.59 1.01
N THR A 157 8.39 -10.77 1.57
CA THR A 157 8.33 -12.03 0.84
C THR A 157 6.93 -12.25 0.27
N PRO A 158 6.79 -12.49 -1.05
CA PRO A 158 5.47 -12.64 -1.66
C PRO A 158 4.67 -13.81 -1.11
N GLU A 159 3.36 -13.65 -0.99
CA GLU A 159 2.43 -14.76 -0.87
C GLU A 159 2.11 -15.28 -2.27
N ILE A 160 2.29 -16.59 -2.48
CA ILE A 160 2.07 -17.24 -3.77
C ILE A 160 0.98 -18.29 -3.66
N THR A 161 0.02 -18.25 -4.59
CA THR A 161 -1.11 -19.19 -4.61
C THR A 161 -1.33 -19.78 -6.00
N GLY A 162 -1.84 -21.00 -6.04
CA GLY A 162 -2.18 -21.70 -7.28
C GLY A 162 -2.18 -23.22 -7.11
N PRO A 163 -2.44 -23.98 -8.20
CA PRO A 163 -2.48 -25.43 -8.16
C PRO A 163 -1.12 -26.05 -7.79
N THR A 164 -1.12 -26.96 -6.81
CA THR A 164 0.08 -27.68 -6.35
C THR A 164 0.23 -29.06 -6.98
N THR A 165 -0.77 -29.52 -7.74
CA THR A 165 -0.71 -30.74 -8.53
C THR A 165 -1.33 -30.52 -9.91
N GLY A 166 -0.86 -31.27 -10.90
CA GLY A 166 -1.35 -31.15 -12.26
C GLY A 166 -0.89 -32.27 -13.20
N GLU A 167 -1.09 -32.05 -14.49
CA GLU A 167 -0.67 -32.90 -15.60
C GLU A 167 0.37 -32.15 -16.42
N ALA A 168 1.39 -32.87 -16.90
CA ALA A 168 2.37 -32.30 -17.81
C ALA A 168 1.68 -31.80 -19.10
N ASN A 169 2.23 -30.75 -19.70
CA ASN A 169 1.76 -30.08 -20.92
C ASN A 169 0.42 -29.32 -20.81
N LYS A 170 -0.04 -29.05 -19.58
CA LYS A 170 -1.19 -28.16 -19.30
C LYS A 170 -0.74 -26.82 -18.70
N ASN A 171 -1.40 -25.73 -19.07
CA ASN A 171 -1.17 -24.41 -18.49
C ASN A 171 -1.86 -24.29 -17.13
N TYR A 172 -1.16 -23.71 -16.16
CA TYR A 172 -1.67 -23.41 -14.82
C TYR A 172 -1.40 -21.95 -14.48
N THR A 173 -2.39 -21.27 -13.93
CA THR A 173 -2.27 -19.87 -13.48
C THR A 173 -1.94 -19.85 -11.99
N TYR A 174 -1.06 -18.93 -11.62
CA TYR A 174 -0.61 -18.63 -10.28
C TYR A 174 -0.78 -17.14 -9.99
N THR A 175 -0.89 -16.81 -8.72
CA THR A 175 -0.87 -15.42 -8.26
C THR A 175 0.27 -15.20 -7.30
N ALA A 176 0.80 -13.98 -7.30
CA ALA A 176 1.69 -13.47 -6.27
C ALA A 176 1.16 -12.11 -5.79
N THR A 177 1.27 -11.85 -4.49
CA THR A 177 1.02 -10.52 -3.92
C THR A 177 2.00 -10.27 -2.79
N THR A 178 2.41 -9.01 -2.62
CA THR A 178 3.24 -8.57 -1.52
C THR A 178 3.05 -7.08 -1.29
N ILE A 179 3.52 -6.61 -0.14
CA ILE A 179 3.58 -5.20 0.20
C ILE A 179 5.05 -4.78 0.23
N ASP A 180 5.34 -3.71 -0.47
CA ASP A 180 6.53 -2.90 -0.23
C ASP A 180 6.26 -1.94 0.94
N PRO A 181 7.12 -1.87 1.98
CA PRO A 181 6.84 -1.05 3.16
C PRO A 181 6.71 0.45 2.87
N GLU A 182 7.33 0.92 1.79
CA GLU A 182 7.29 2.31 1.32
C GLU A 182 6.26 2.52 0.22
N ASN A 183 5.51 1.46 -0.11
CA ASN A 183 4.50 1.44 -1.16
C ASN A 183 5.12 1.73 -2.55
N ASP A 184 6.39 1.39 -2.72
CA ASP A 184 7.10 1.53 -3.99
C ASP A 184 6.58 0.51 -5.04
N PRO A 185 6.64 0.83 -6.34
CA PRO A 185 6.25 -0.11 -7.39
C PRO A 185 7.10 -1.39 -7.37
N ILE A 186 6.45 -2.55 -7.57
CA ILE A 186 7.06 -3.87 -7.38
C ILE A 186 7.13 -4.64 -8.69
N TYR A 187 8.25 -5.33 -8.91
CA TYR A 187 8.44 -6.33 -9.96
C TYR A 187 8.52 -7.73 -9.34
N TYR A 188 7.85 -8.71 -9.95
CA TYR A 188 7.90 -10.11 -9.52
C TYR A 188 8.80 -10.92 -10.44
N THR A 189 9.83 -11.55 -9.90
CA THR A 189 10.66 -12.54 -10.61
C THR A 189 10.14 -13.94 -10.29
N TRP A 190 9.65 -14.64 -11.30
CA TRP A 190 9.12 -16.01 -11.26
C TRP A 190 10.16 -16.99 -11.77
N ASN A 191 10.54 -17.96 -10.94
CA ASN A 191 11.37 -19.10 -11.33
C ASN A 191 10.53 -20.38 -11.22
N TRP A 192 10.28 -21.05 -12.35
CA TRP A 192 9.31 -22.14 -12.44
C TRP A 192 9.85 -23.52 -12.02
N GLY A 193 11.12 -23.58 -11.61
CA GLY A 193 11.78 -24.81 -11.17
C GLY A 193 12.16 -25.79 -12.29
N ASP A 194 11.93 -25.43 -13.55
CA ASP A 194 12.31 -26.20 -14.75
C ASP A 194 13.40 -25.51 -15.60
N GLY A 195 14.03 -24.46 -15.04
CA GLY A 195 15.05 -23.65 -15.70
C GLY A 195 14.51 -22.41 -16.40
N LYS A 196 13.18 -22.21 -16.47
CA LYS A 196 12.57 -20.98 -16.98
C LYS A 196 12.38 -19.96 -15.85
N GLU A 197 12.75 -18.72 -16.15
CA GLU A 197 12.63 -17.58 -15.24
C GLU A 197 12.18 -16.34 -16.02
N GLU A 198 11.33 -15.51 -15.42
CA GLU A 198 10.84 -14.28 -16.01
C GLU A 198 10.56 -13.23 -14.93
N THR A 199 10.61 -11.96 -15.29
CA THR A 199 10.25 -10.85 -14.40
C THR A 199 9.14 -10.04 -15.03
N ILE A 200 8.09 -9.75 -14.25
CA ILE A 200 6.91 -9.00 -14.69
C ILE A 200 6.61 -7.87 -13.71
N GLY A 201 6.20 -6.72 -14.25
CA GLY A 201 5.90 -5.51 -13.49
C GLY A 201 6.13 -4.23 -14.30
N PRO A 202 6.00 -3.04 -13.66
CA PRO A 202 5.70 -2.86 -12.25
C PRO A 202 4.22 -3.09 -11.90
N TYR A 203 3.97 -3.41 -10.64
CA TYR A 203 2.67 -3.48 -9.99
C TYR A 203 2.64 -2.50 -8.81
N TYR A 204 1.46 -1.99 -8.44
CA TYR A 204 1.35 -1.26 -7.18
C TYR A 204 1.53 -2.22 -5.99
N SER A 205 2.12 -1.74 -4.90
CA SER A 205 2.23 -2.50 -3.66
C SER A 205 0.85 -3.01 -3.21
N GLY A 206 0.74 -4.31 -2.92
CA GLY A 206 -0.51 -4.99 -2.58
C GLY A 206 -1.36 -5.45 -3.77
N GLU A 207 -1.02 -5.04 -4.99
CA GLU A 207 -1.70 -5.52 -6.19
C GLU A 207 -1.40 -7.01 -6.44
N ILE A 208 -2.40 -7.73 -6.96
CA ILE A 208 -2.26 -9.15 -7.30
C ILE A 208 -1.65 -9.28 -8.69
N CYS A 209 -0.47 -9.88 -8.75
CA CYS A 209 0.17 -10.28 -9.99
C CYS A 209 -0.32 -11.67 -10.42
N TYR A 210 -0.75 -11.80 -11.69
CA TYR A 210 -1.13 -13.08 -12.30
C TYR A 210 -0.05 -13.53 -13.28
N ASN A 211 0.35 -14.79 -13.20
CA ASN A 211 1.23 -15.41 -14.19
C ASN A 211 0.81 -16.86 -14.46
N TYR A 212 1.26 -17.47 -15.55
CA TYR A 212 0.93 -18.85 -15.88
C TYR A 212 2.12 -19.61 -16.45
N HIS A 213 2.14 -20.91 -16.20
CA HIS A 213 3.21 -21.78 -16.68
C HIS A 213 2.73 -23.16 -17.09
N ARG A 214 3.57 -23.84 -17.88
CA ARG A 214 3.39 -25.22 -18.31
C ARG A 214 4.70 -25.99 -18.20
N TRP A 215 4.65 -27.07 -17.42
CA TRP A 215 5.73 -28.05 -17.35
C TRP A 215 5.58 -29.10 -18.45
N GLU A 216 6.62 -29.29 -19.24
CA GLU A 216 6.61 -30.23 -20.38
C GLU A 216 6.80 -31.69 -19.92
N SER A 217 7.43 -31.88 -18.76
CA SER A 217 7.74 -33.19 -18.20
C SER A 217 7.00 -33.44 -16.89
N GLU A 218 6.82 -34.72 -16.58
CA GLU A 218 6.39 -35.18 -15.27
C GLU A 218 7.51 -34.94 -14.25
N GLY A 219 7.16 -34.64 -13.01
CA GLY A 219 8.15 -34.40 -11.97
C GLY A 219 7.64 -33.59 -10.80
N SER A 220 8.55 -33.20 -9.92
CA SER A 220 8.28 -32.27 -8.83
C SER A 220 9.11 -31.02 -9.04
N TYR A 221 8.45 -29.87 -8.98
CA TYR A 221 9.00 -28.55 -9.26
C TYR A 221 8.86 -27.66 -8.03
N LYS A 222 9.78 -26.71 -7.89
CA LYS A 222 9.70 -25.65 -6.88
C LYS A 222 9.55 -24.32 -7.62
N ILE A 223 8.34 -23.78 -7.61
CA ILE A 223 8.13 -22.40 -8.04
C ILE A 223 8.75 -21.53 -6.97
N LYS A 224 9.62 -20.61 -7.36
CA LYS A 224 10.13 -19.56 -6.48
C LYS A 224 9.72 -18.21 -7.02
N VAL A 225 9.24 -17.32 -6.14
CA VAL A 225 8.92 -15.94 -6.51
C VAL A 225 9.57 -14.99 -5.51
N LYS A 226 10.23 -13.95 -6.01
CA LYS A 226 10.68 -12.82 -5.19
C LYS A 226 10.11 -11.52 -5.76
N ALA A 227 10.05 -10.50 -4.92
CA ALA A 227 9.67 -9.15 -5.27
C ALA A 227 10.91 -8.25 -5.25
N THR A 228 10.98 -7.31 -6.18
CA THR A 228 12.02 -6.27 -6.26
C THR A 228 11.35 -4.92 -6.43
N ASP A 229 11.74 -3.92 -5.65
CA ASP A 229 11.25 -2.55 -5.83
C ASP A 229 11.91 -1.85 -7.03
N GLU A 230 11.53 -0.61 -7.31
CA GLU A 230 12.14 0.21 -8.38
C GLU A 230 13.60 0.61 -8.10
N TYR A 231 14.06 0.49 -6.86
CA TYR A 231 15.42 0.82 -6.41
C TYR A 231 16.36 -0.40 -6.42
N GLY A 232 15.83 -1.60 -6.69
CA GLY A 232 16.58 -2.84 -6.78
C GLY A 232 16.71 -3.63 -5.47
N TYR A 233 15.97 -3.27 -4.41
CA TYR A 233 15.95 -4.07 -3.18
C TYR A 233 15.04 -5.29 -3.34
N GLU A 234 15.58 -6.45 -2.99
CA GLU A 234 14.93 -7.74 -3.23
C GLU A 234 14.42 -8.38 -1.93
N SER A 235 13.21 -8.93 -1.98
CA SER A 235 12.65 -9.76 -0.92
C SER A 235 13.29 -11.16 -0.87
N GLU A 236 12.98 -11.93 0.18
CA GLU A 236 13.32 -13.36 0.18
C GLU A 236 12.48 -14.12 -0.85
N TRP A 237 12.98 -15.27 -1.30
CA TRP A 237 12.21 -16.14 -2.18
C TRP A 237 11.05 -16.82 -1.44
N ALA A 238 9.83 -16.59 -1.90
CA ALA A 238 8.67 -17.44 -1.63
C ALA A 238 8.80 -18.76 -2.40
N ILE A 239 8.33 -19.87 -1.84
CA ILE A 239 8.47 -21.21 -2.45
C ILE A 239 7.15 -21.95 -2.44
N LEU A 240 6.70 -22.42 -3.61
CA LEU A 240 5.53 -23.29 -3.78
C LEU A 240 5.95 -24.58 -4.47
N HIS A 241 5.65 -25.71 -3.82
CA HIS A 241 5.93 -27.03 -4.37
C HIS A 241 4.80 -27.49 -5.28
N VAL A 242 5.15 -27.91 -6.49
CA VAL A 242 4.21 -28.38 -7.51
C VAL A 242 4.61 -29.78 -7.98
N SER A 243 3.63 -30.65 -8.17
CA SER A 243 3.83 -32.02 -8.64
C SER A 243 3.04 -32.29 -9.91
N MET A 244 3.73 -32.78 -10.95
CA MET A 244 3.17 -33.28 -12.19
C MET A 244 3.36 -34.81 -12.21
N PRO A 245 2.57 -35.57 -11.45
CA PRO A 245 2.74 -37.02 -11.35
C PRO A 245 2.48 -37.71 -12.68
N ARG A 246 3.07 -38.90 -12.83
CA ARG A 246 2.74 -39.83 -13.91
C ARG A 246 1.26 -40.15 -13.91
N GLU A 247 0.58 -39.88 -15.01
CA GLU A 247 -0.66 -40.58 -15.29
C GLU A 247 -0.33 -42.07 -15.43
N LYS A 248 -0.84 -42.90 -14.51
CA LYS A 248 -0.95 -44.32 -14.78
C LYS A 248 -2.04 -44.49 -15.83
N THR A 249 -1.66 -44.37 -17.10
CA THR A 249 -2.46 -44.96 -18.16
C THR A 249 -2.53 -46.46 -17.87
N PHE A 250 -3.66 -46.92 -17.33
CA PHE A 250 -4.03 -48.33 -17.44
C PHE A 250 -4.23 -48.59 -18.93
N THR A 251 -3.15 -48.85 -19.66
CA THR A 251 -3.25 -49.51 -20.96
C THR A 251 -3.83 -50.88 -20.66
N ASN A 252 -5.14 -51.01 -20.83
CA ASN A 252 -5.93 -52.22 -20.65
C ASN A 252 -5.54 -53.28 -21.69
N ASN A 253 -4.26 -53.57 -21.91
CA ASN A 253 -3.85 -54.70 -22.75
C ASN A 253 -4.25 -56.03 -22.10
N ILE A 254 -4.31 -56.10 -20.77
CA ILE A 254 -4.80 -57.27 -20.05
C ILE A 254 -6.32 -57.39 -20.18
N LEU A 255 -7.06 -56.32 -19.90
CA LEU A 255 -8.53 -56.30 -20.03
C LEU A 255 -8.98 -56.49 -21.48
N LYS A 256 -8.29 -55.90 -22.46
CA LYS A 256 -8.52 -56.10 -23.90
C LYS A 256 -8.21 -57.53 -24.33
N ASN A 257 -7.09 -58.11 -23.90
CA ASN A 257 -6.80 -59.53 -24.16
C ASN A 257 -7.79 -60.48 -23.48
N ILE A 258 -8.31 -60.15 -22.30
CA ILE A 258 -9.34 -60.94 -21.62
C ILE A 258 -10.68 -60.83 -22.37
N ILE A 259 -11.08 -59.61 -22.76
CA ILE A 259 -12.30 -59.37 -23.54
C ILE A 259 -12.21 -60.05 -24.92
N ASP A 260 -11.07 -59.94 -25.63
CA ASP A 260 -10.84 -60.59 -26.92
C ASP A 260 -10.89 -62.12 -26.80
N LYS A 261 -10.30 -62.69 -25.73
CA LYS A 261 -10.38 -64.14 -25.43
C LYS A 261 -11.79 -64.59 -25.07
N ILE A 262 -12.57 -63.78 -24.36
CA ILE A 262 -13.97 -64.08 -24.00
C ILE A 262 -14.85 -64.00 -25.26
N GLN A 263 -14.66 -62.99 -26.11
CA GLN A 263 -15.40 -62.82 -27.37
C GLN A 263 -15.11 -63.92 -28.40
N GLN A 264 -13.90 -64.49 -28.43
CA GLN A 264 -13.58 -65.63 -29.29
C GLN A 264 -14.23 -66.95 -28.81
N LYS A 265 -14.43 -67.13 -27.50
CA LYS A 265 -15.04 -68.35 -26.95
C LYS A 265 -16.56 -68.31 -26.90
N ILE A 266 -17.17 -67.13 -26.89
CA ILE A 266 -18.63 -66.95 -26.80
C ILE A 266 -19.08 -65.92 -27.86
N PRO A 267 -19.36 -66.34 -29.10
CA PRO A 267 -19.61 -65.43 -30.24
C PRO A 267 -20.82 -64.50 -30.06
N PHE A 268 -21.81 -64.91 -29.26
CA PHE A 268 -23.03 -64.13 -28.99
C PHE A 268 -22.76 -62.83 -28.20
N LEU A 269 -21.63 -62.73 -27.49
CA LEU A 269 -21.25 -61.50 -26.76
C LEU A 269 -20.87 -60.34 -27.69
N LYS A 270 -20.58 -60.58 -28.98
CA LYS A 270 -20.32 -59.49 -29.96
C LYS A 270 -21.52 -58.57 -30.17
N GLN A 271 -22.75 -59.09 -30.04
CA GLN A 271 -23.96 -58.28 -30.22
C GLN A 271 -24.23 -57.33 -29.03
N LEU A 272 -23.93 -57.77 -27.80
CA LEU A 272 -24.17 -57.00 -26.57
C LEU A 272 -23.24 -55.78 -26.43
N PHE A 273 -22.01 -55.84 -26.95
CA PHE A 273 -21.04 -54.74 -26.85
C PHE A 273 -21.11 -53.73 -28.01
N SER A 274 -21.86 -54.00 -29.08
CA SER A 274 -22.07 -53.02 -30.19
C SER A 274 -23.13 -51.96 -29.89
N ILE A 275 -23.84 -52.08 -28.77
CA ILE A 275 -24.95 -51.19 -28.37
C ILE A 275 -24.47 -50.02 -27.48
N PHE A 276 -23.21 -50.03 -27.04
CA PHE A 276 -22.65 -49.04 -26.10
C PHE A 276 -21.48 -48.21 -26.66
N ASN A 277 -21.35 -48.09 -27.98
CA ASN A 277 -20.49 -47.10 -28.64
C ASN A 277 -21.33 -46.09 -29.40
#